data_AF-A0AAU1BIK8-F1
#
_entry.id   AF-A0AAU1BIK8-F1
#
_cell.length_a   1.000
_cell.length_b   1.000
_cell.length_c   1.000
_cell.angle_alpha   90.00
_cell.angle_beta   90.00
_cell.angle_gamma   90.00
#
_symmetry.space_group_name_H-M   'P 1'
#
loop_
_entity.id
_entity.type
_entity.pdbx_description
1 polymer ?
#
loop_
_entity_poly.entity_id
_entity_poly.type
_entity_poly.pdbx_seq_one_letter_code
_entity_poly.pdbx_strand_id
1 'polypeptide(L)'
;MPDGLQWLVDLEGQTSSVVFARGISAAELAVRMGGDPDAATEPITDAQVWDLRMEVYRPGASGDGVVRVGESAGWAFAVEYGDSTGSDRLVDISRNGVEVIQYYPMADHPPATVDYARDGAYLCGFGLAEEDDRWGQQPDLLLPELVAARILQPDGSKDASAPYEPYTITYKRTLSVIETRFGLSLPRTCLAEGRLPAYAVRGTPDMRTRREPDYYEIRAWATANGMTYADNGTCVPPEIRKAFQRASYRQDL
;
A
#
# COMPACT_ATOMS: atom_id res chain seq x y z
N MET A 1 21.02 -10.16 0.46
CA MET A 1 19.76 -10.86 0.16
C MET A 1 18.77 -9.76 -0.18
N PRO A 2 18.02 -9.84 -1.30
CA PRO A 2 16.88 -8.93 -1.44
C PRO A 2 15.94 -9.20 -0.27
N ASP A 3 15.53 -8.15 0.44
CA ASP A 3 14.55 -8.31 1.50
C ASP A 3 13.24 -8.86 0.88
N GLY A 4 12.68 -9.90 1.50
CA GLY A 4 11.47 -10.59 1.04
C GLY A 4 10.19 -9.82 1.37
N LEU A 5 9.06 -10.51 1.53
CA LEU A 5 7.80 -9.87 1.97
C LEU A 5 7.73 -9.64 3.48
N GLN A 6 8.59 -10.31 4.24
CA GLN A 6 8.49 -10.42 5.70
C GLN A 6 8.56 -9.08 6.44
N TRP A 7 9.14 -8.04 5.84
CA TRP A 7 9.18 -6.70 6.45
C TRP A 7 7.82 -5.98 6.40
N LEU A 8 6.85 -6.47 5.62
CA LEU A 8 5.50 -5.87 5.55
C LEU A 8 4.75 -5.90 6.89
N VAL A 9 5.15 -6.77 7.82
CA VAL A 9 4.63 -6.71 9.21
C VAL A 9 5.02 -5.43 9.95
N ASP A 10 6.09 -4.78 9.50
CA ASP A 10 6.59 -3.52 10.04
C ASP A 10 6.06 -2.32 9.19
N LEU A 11 5.09 -2.57 8.30
CA LEU A 11 4.45 -1.54 7.48
C LEU A 11 3.51 -0.71 8.36
N GLU A 12 3.98 0.45 8.79
CA GLU A 12 3.22 1.38 9.63
C GLU A 12 2.05 2.03 8.85
N GLY A 13 1.01 2.47 9.57
CA GLY A 13 -0.34 2.84 9.08
C GLY A 13 -0.47 4.02 8.10
N GLN A 14 0.56 4.31 7.32
CA GLN A 14 0.53 5.25 6.20
C GLN A 14 0.03 4.60 4.90
N THR A 15 0.16 3.28 4.77
CA THR A 15 -0.30 2.54 3.59
C THR A 15 -1.51 1.70 3.92
N SER A 16 -2.54 1.77 3.08
CA SER A 16 -3.79 1.04 3.30
C SER A 16 -3.63 -0.42 2.95
N SER A 17 -2.97 -0.79 1.84
CA SER A 17 -2.70 -2.19 1.47
C SER A 17 -1.55 -2.29 0.45
N VAL A 18 -1.09 -3.52 0.18
CA VAL A 18 -0.19 -3.82 -0.93
C VAL A 18 -0.82 -4.92 -1.80
N VAL A 19 -0.95 -4.66 -3.10
CA VAL A 19 -1.49 -5.61 -4.08
C VAL A 19 -0.37 -6.03 -5.04
N PHE A 20 -0.24 -7.33 -5.28
CA PHE A 20 0.67 -7.93 -6.24
C PHE A 20 -0.12 -8.57 -7.37
N ALA A 21 0.32 -8.40 -8.62
CA ALA A 21 -0.28 -9.08 -9.77
C ALA A 21 0.78 -9.65 -10.72
N ARG A 22 0.61 -10.91 -11.14
CA ARG A 22 1.49 -11.57 -12.12
C ARG A 22 0.76 -11.78 -13.43
N GLY A 23 1.47 -11.52 -14.53
CA GLY A 23 0.94 -11.63 -15.90
C GLY A 23 0.46 -10.30 -16.49
N ILE A 24 0.59 -9.19 -15.76
CA ILE A 24 0.30 -7.83 -16.22
C ILE A 24 1.41 -6.86 -15.79
N SER A 25 1.49 -5.72 -16.49
CA SER A 25 2.41 -4.63 -16.14
C SER A 25 1.92 -3.82 -14.93
N ALA A 26 2.82 -3.06 -14.30
CA ALA A 26 2.47 -2.13 -13.23
C ALA A 26 1.40 -1.09 -13.64
N ALA A 27 1.48 -0.55 -14.86
CA ALA A 27 0.50 0.39 -15.39
C ALA A 27 -0.87 -0.27 -15.59
N GLU A 28 -0.90 -1.49 -16.12
CA GLU A 28 -2.14 -2.24 -16.27
C GLU A 28 -2.78 -2.58 -14.91
N LEU A 29 -1.97 -2.92 -13.90
CA LEU A 29 -2.46 -3.11 -12.53
C LEU A 29 -3.15 -1.83 -12.02
N ALA A 30 -2.52 -0.66 -12.16
CA ALA A 30 -3.13 0.61 -11.76
C ALA A 30 -4.48 0.87 -12.45
N VAL A 31 -4.57 0.59 -13.76
CA VAL A 31 -5.81 0.74 -14.52
C VAL A 31 -6.89 -0.22 -14.02
N ARG A 32 -6.56 -1.48 -13.76
CA ARG A 32 -7.52 -2.46 -13.20
C ARG A 32 -7.98 -2.06 -11.79
N MET A 33 -7.12 -1.39 -11.01
CA MET A 33 -7.47 -0.80 -9.72
C MET A 33 -8.36 0.45 -9.84
N GLY A 34 -8.55 1.00 -11.05
CA GLY A 34 -9.42 2.15 -11.32
C GLY A 34 -8.70 3.42 -11.78
N GLY A 35 -7.39 3.33 -12.01
CA GLY A 35 -6.60 4.44 -12.55
C GLY A 35 -6.94 4.75 -14.01
N ASP A 36 -6.82 6.03 -14.35
CA ASP A 36 -6.84 6.48 -15.74
C ASP A 36 -5.47 6.16 -16.39
N PRO A 37 -5.44 5.40 -17.52
CA PRO A 37 -4.19 5.00 -18.19
C PRO A 37 -3.30 6.17 -18.60
N ASP A 38 -3.87 7.36 -18.82
CA ASP A 38 -3.15 8.53 -19.31
C ASP A 38 -2.85 9.56 -18.19
N ALA A 39 -3.28 9.29 -16.96
CA ALA A 39 -3.17 10.21 -15.82
C ALA A 39 -2.09 9.83 -14.80
N ALA A 40 -1.13 9.00 -15.20
CA ALA A 40 0.02 8.67 -14.37
C ALA A 40 0.81 9.93 -14.02
N THR A 41 1.27 10.03 -12.77
CA THR A 41 2.28 11.04 -12.40
C THR A 41 3.64 10.68 -13.02
N GLU A 42 4.53 11.65 -13.07
CA GLU A 42 5.96 11.32 -13.08
C GLU A 42 6.33 10.47 -11.85
N PRO A 43 7.37 9.64 -11.90
CA PRO A 43 7.72 8.81 -10.75
C PRO A 43 8.00 9.62 -9.48
N ILE A 44 7.27 9.33 -8.40
CA ILE A 44 7.35 10.01 -7.09
C ILE A 44 7.77 9.05 -5.97
N THR A 45 8.35 9.62 -4.92
CA THR A 45 8.67 8.87 -3.70
C THR A 45 7.43 8.66 -2.83
N ASP A 46 7.57 7.82 -1.80
CA ASP A 46 6.55 7.58 -0.79
C ASP A 46 6.09 8.87 -0.10
N ALA A 47 7.05 9.66 0.37
CA ALA A 47 6.77 10.94 1.01
C ALA A 47 6.05 11.94 0.08
N GLN A 48 6.31 11.89 -1.22
CA GLN A 48 5.69 12.80 -2.20
C GLN A 48 4.23 12.45 -2.51
N VAL A 49 3.73 11.26 -2.16
CA VAL A 49 2.29 10.93 -2.34
C VAL A 49 1.42 11.85 -1.51
N TRP A 50 1.86 12.17 -0.30
CA TRP A 50 1.12 13.04 0.62
C TRP A 50 1.05 14.50 0.16
N ASP A 51 1.85 14.88 -0.84
CA ASP A 51 1.79 16.19 -1.49
C ASP A 51 0.65 16.32 -2.49
N LEU A 52 0.03 15.20 -2.93
CA LEU A 52 -1.01 15.18 -3.97
C LEU A 52 -2.37 15.78 -3.53
N ARG A 53 -2.37 16.56 -2.43
CA ARG A 53 -3.54 17.24 -1.84
C ARG A 53 -4.76 16.32 -1.72
N MET A 54 -4.53 15.06 -1.34
CA MET A 54 -5.57 14.06 -1.16
C MET A 54 -6.49 14.46 -0.01
N GLU A 55 -7.80 14.50 -0.27
CA GLU A 55 -8.80 14.62 0.77
C GLU A 55 -9.31 13.22 1.13
N VAL A 56 -8.62 12.57 2.07
CA VAL A 56 -8.87 11.18 2.46
C VAL A 56 -10.27 10.97 3.05
N TYR A 57 -10.87 12.02 3.62
CA TYR A 57 -12.21 11.94 4.19
C TYR A 57 -13.06 13.12 3.76
N ARG A 58 -14.24 12.84 3.20
CA ARG A 58 -15.27 13.82 2.87
C ARG A 58 -16.59 13.44 3.54
N PRO A 59 -17.18 14.30 4.38
CA PRO A 59 -18.47 14.00 5.01
C PRO A 59 -19.55 13.68 3.96
N GLY A 60 -20.09 12.46 4.00
CA GLY A 60 -21.15 12.01 3.08
C GLY A 60 -20.70 11.72 1.64
N ALA A 61 -19.40 11.66 1.37
CA ALA A 61 -18.84 11.34 0.06
C ALA A 61 -17.57 10.49 0.17
N SER A 62 -17.12 9.95 -0.97
CA SER A 62 -15.83 9.24 -1.06
C SER A 62 -14.65 10.21 -0.92
N GLY A 63 -13.61 9.77 -0.20
CA GLY A 63 -12.31 10.43 -0.19
C GLY A 63 -11.52 10.18 -1.48
N ASP A 64 -10.30 10.72 -1.51
CA ASP A 64 -9.32 10.44 -2.56
C ASP A 64 -8.47 9.22 -2.22
N GLY A 65 -8.21 8.41 -3.23
CA GLY A 65 -7.37 7.22 -3.14
C GLY A 65 -6.34 7.20 -4.25
N VAL A 66 -5.08 6.94 -3.88
CA VAL A 66 -3.94 6.91 -4.80
C VAL A 66 -3.19 5.60 -4.66
N VAL A 67 -2.65 5.10 -5.76
CA VAL A 67 -1.70 3.99 -5.76
C VAL A 67 -0.36 4.42 -6.35
N ARG A 68 0.75 3.91 -5.79
CA ARG A 68 2.06 3.88 -6.45
C ARG A 68 2.33 2.48 -6.96
N VAL A 69 2.79 2.36 -8.20
CA VAL A 69 2.97 1.05 -8.85
C VAL A 69 4.40 0.81 -9.34
N GLY A 70 4.84 -0.44 -9.25
CA GLY A 70 6.17 -0.88 -9.70
C GLY A 70 6.20 -2.36 -10.03
N GLU A 71 7.37 -2.89 -10.33
CA GLU A 71 7.56 -4.31 -10.64
C GLU A 71 8.73 -4.88 -9.82
N SER A 72 8.57 -6.11 -9.34
CA SER A 72 9.61 -6.84 -8.61
C SER A 72 9.39 -8.36 -8.73
N ALA A 73 10.48 -9.11 -8.96
CA ALA A 73 10.46 -10.57 -9.05
C ALA A 73 9.40 -11.16 -10.01
N GLY A 74 9.11 -10.47 -11.13
CA GLY A 74 8.11 -10.93 -12.11
C GLY A 74 6.66 -10.63 -11.73
N TRP A 75 6.45 -9.84 -10.67
CA TRP A 75 5.15 -9.34 -10.24
C TRP A 75 5.09 -7.83 -10.39
N ALA A 76 3.99 -7.31 -10.93
CA ALA A 76 3.58 -5.93 -10.69
C ALA A 76 3.15 -5.81 -9.23
N PHE A 77 3.39 -4.66 -8.60
CA PHE A 77 2.87 -4.34 -7.28
C PHE A 77 2.28 -2.94 -7.25
N ALA A 78 1.31 -2.73 -6.37
CA ALA A 78 0.68 -1.45 -6.07
C ALA A 78 0.62 -1.24 -4.56
N VAL A 79 0.97 -0.05 -4.12
CA VAL A 79 0.87 0.39 -2.73
C VAL A 79 -0.26 1.39 -2.64
N GLU A 80 -1.23 1.13 -1.78
CA GLU A 80 -2.42 1.96 -1.64
C GLU A 80 -2.27 3.02 -0.55
N TYR A 81 -2.77 4.23 -0.83
CA TYR A 81 -2.77 5.39 0.08
C TYR A 81 -4.15 6.05 0.12
N GLY A 82 -4.47 6.67 1.25
CA GLY A 82 -5.74 7.37 1.45
C GLY A 82 -6.94 6.41 1.41
N ASP A 83 -8.05 6.88 0.83
CA ASP A 83 -9.32 6.15 0.72
C ASP A 83 -9.35 5.26 -0.54
N SER A 84 -8.21 4.66 -0.90
CA SER A 84 -8.07 3.77 -2.05
C SER A 84 -8.97 2.54 -1.92
N THR A 85 -9.64 2.18 -3.02
CA THR A 85 -10.50 0.98 -3.17
C THR A 85 -10.01 0.08 -4.28
N GLY A 86 -8.73 0.19 -4.64
CA GLY A 86 -8.16 -0.59 -5.73
C GLY A 86 -8.10 -2.08 -5.37
N SER A 87 -7.78 -2.39 -4.10
CA SER A 87 -7.80 -3.76 -3.58
C SER A 87 -9.20 -4.40 -3.54
N ASP A 88 -10.28 -3.63 -3.39
CA ASP A 88 -11.67 -4.16 -3.47
C ASP A 88 -11.98 -4.85 -4.81
N ARG A 89 -11.13 -4.62 -5.83
CA ARG A 89 -11.29 -5.13 -7.18
C ARG A 89 -10.47 -6.39 -7.47
N LEU A 90 -10.04 -7.16 -6.47
CA LEU A 90 -9.26 -8.40 -6.63
C LEU A 90 -9.77 -9.32 -7.75
N VAL A 91 -11.10 -9.54 -7.82
CA VAL A 91 -11.73 -10.35 -8.87
C VAL A 91 -11.58 -9.73 -10.26
N ASP A 92 -11.68 -8.42 -10.39
CA ASP A 92 -11.52 -7.76 -11.68
C ASP A 92 -10.05 -7.69 -12.12
N ILE A 93 -9.14 -7.46 -11.18
CA ILE A 93 -7.69 -7.46 -11.41
C ILE A 93 -7.23 -8.85 -11.87
N SER A 94 -7.78 -9.93 -11.29
CA SER A 94 -7.35 -11.30 -11.57
C SER A 94 -7.89 -11.92 -12.87
N ARG A 95 -8.69 -11.20 -13.66
CA ARG A 95 -9.23 -11.74 -14.93
C ARG A 95 -8.12 -12.07 -15.94
N ASN A 96 -8.40 -13.03 -16.84
CA ASN A 96 -7.55 -13.40 -17.99
C ASN A 96 -6.18 -14.00 -17.61
N GLY A 97 -6.15 -14.97 -16.70
CA GLY A 97 -4.92 -15.67 -16.32
C GLY A 97 -4.06 -14.96 -15.27
N VAL A 98 -4.51 -13.81 -14.77
CA VAL A 98 -3.74 -12.99 -13.82
C VAL A 98 -3.87 -13.55 -12.42
N GLU A 99 -2.75 -13.76 -11.77
CA GLU A 99 -2.66 -14.11 -10.35
C GLU A 99 -2.53 -12.83 -9.53
N VAL A 100 -3.29 -12.70 -8.45
CA VAL A 100 -3.33 -11.50 -7.61
C VAL A 100 -3.25 -11.88 -6.15
N ILE A 101 -2.38 -11.21 -5.41
CA ILE A 101 -2.25 -11.35 -3.96
C ILE A 101 -2.42 -9.98 -3.32
N GLN A 102 -3.27 -9.86 -2.31
CA GLN A 102 -3.37 -8.67 -1.48
C GLN A 102 -2.81 -8.99 -0.10
N TYR A 103 -2.00 -8.07 0.42
CA TYR A 103 -1.66 -7.98 1.84
C TYR A 103 -2.35 -6.74 2.40
N TYR A 104 -3.19 -6.95 3.42
CA TYR A 104 -3.90 -5.87 4.10
C TYR A 104 -3.44 -5.81 5.57
N PRO A 105 -2.70 -4.77 5.99
CA PRO A 105 -2.16 -4.69 7.35
C PRO A 105 -3.21 -4.70 8.47
N MET A 106 -4.43 -4.22 8.19
CA MET A 106 -5.52 -4.03 9.15
C MET A 106 -5.06 -3.36 10.46
N ALA A 107 -4.31 -2.25 10.39
CA ALA A 107 -3.70 -1.63 11.57
C ALA A 107 -4.70 -1.28 12.69
N ASP A 108 -5.91 -0.84 12.33
CA ASP A 108 -6.97 -0.50 13.29
C ASP A 108 -7.78 -1.72 13.77
N HIS A 109 -7.75 -2.83 13.02
CA HIS A 109 -8.55 -4.02 13.25
C HIS A 109 -7.76 -5.31 12.95
N PRO A 110 -6.65 -5.58 13.67
CA PRO A 110 -5.84 -6.76 13.42
C PRO A 110 -6.67 -8.07 13.57
N PRO A 111 -6.27 -9.16 12.90
CA PRO A 111 -4.96 -9.37 12.26
C PRO A 111 -4.82 -8.81 10.85
N ALA A 112 -3.59 -8.66 10.34
CA ALA A 112 -3.38 -8.43 8.91
C ALA A 112 -3.93 -9.61 8.08
N THR A 113 -4.46 -9.38 6.87
CA THR A 113 -4.92 -10.46 5.99
C THR A 113 -4.04 -10.64 4.77
N VAL A 114 -4.08 -11.87 4.24
CA VAL A 114 -3.63 -12.18 2.88
C VAL A 114 -4.77 -12.81 2.11
N ASP A 115 -4.98 -12.30 0.90
CA ASP A 115 -6.02 -12.75 -0.02
C ASP A 115 -5.39 -13.11 -1.36
N TYR A 116 -5.88 -14.17 -2.01
CA TYR A 116 -5.41 -14.66 -3.30
C TYR A 116 -6.57 -14.86 -4.27
N ALA A 117 -6.43 -14.27 -5.45
CA ALA A 117 -7.39 -14.37 -6.55
C ALA A 117 -6.68 -14.74 -7.86
N ARG A 118 -7.39 -15.47 -8.72
CA ARG A 118 -6.91 -15.83 -10.06
C ARG A 118 -8.09 -16.07 -10.98
N ASP A 119 -7.94 -15.69 -12.25
CA ASP A 119 -8.91 -15.97 -13.32
C ASP A 119 -10.31 -15.43 -13.02
N GLY A 120 -10.39 -14.27 -12.35
CA GLY A 120 -11.65 -13.67 -11.95
C GLY A 120 -12.36 -14.37 -10.79
N ALA A 121 -11.64 -15.18 -10.03
CA ALA A 121 -12.17 -15.86 -8.86
C ALA A 121 -11.30 -15.57 -7.62
N TYR A 122 -11.97 -15.20 -6.53
CA TYR A 122 -11.38 -15.19 -5.21
C TYR A 122 -11.17 -16.64 -4.75
N LEU A 123 -9.91 -17.07 -4.60
CA LEU A 123 -9.58 -18.48 -4.36
C LEU A 123 -9.40 -18.78 -2.88
N CYS A 124 -8.55 -18.03 -2.17
CA CYS A 124 -8.34 -18.25 -0.74
C CYS A 124 -7.86 -17.00 -0.02
N GLY A 125 -8.12 -16.93 1.28
CA GLY A 125 -7.48 -15.97 2.18
C GLY A 125 -7.64 -16.35 3.64
N PHE A 126 -6.90 -15.65 4.48
CA PHE A 126 -6.88 -15.83 5.93
C PHE A 126 -6.26 -14.61 6.62
N GLY A 127 -6.55 -14.45 7.91
CA GLY A 127 -5.83 -13.55 8.80
C GLY A 127 -4.50 -14.17 9.21
N LEU A 128 -3.45 -13.36 9.35
CA LEU A 128 -2.16 -13.79 9.88
C LEU A 128 -2.30 -14.07 11.38
N ALA A 129 -1.77 -15.20 11.83
CA ALA A 129 -2.09 -15.81 13.12
C ALA A 129 -3.56 -16.21 13.29
N GLU A 130 -4.34 -16.28 12.21
CA GLU A 130 -5.72 -16.80 12.08
C GLU A 130 -5.82 -17.81 10.92
N GLU A 131 -4.72 -18.49 10.60
CA GLU A 131 -4.62 -19.38 9.44
C GLU A 131 -5.51 -20.62 9.53
N ASP A 132 -6.09 -20.94 10.69
CA ASP A 132 -7.10 -21.99 10.88
C ASP A 132 -8.52 -21.56 10.46
N ASP A 133 -8.77 -20.24 10.35
CA ASP A 133 -10.00 -19.66 9.81
C ASP A 133 -9.74 -19.16 8.37
N ARG A 134 -9.92 -20.05 7.40
CA ARG A 134 -9.64 -19.82 5.97
C ARG A 134 -10.93 -19.67 5.20
N TRP A 135 -10.95 -18.73 4.25
CA TRP A 135 -12.10 -18.46 3.41
C TRP A 135 -11.76 -18.50 1.92
N GLY A 136 -12.79 -18.44 1.07
CA GLY A 136 -12.68 -18.45 -0.40
C GLY A 136 -13.26 -19.70 -1.07
N GLN A 137 -13.12 -19.79 -2.39
CA GLN A 137 -13.61 -20.95 -3.16
C GLN A 137 -12.76 -22.21 -2.94
N GLN A 138 -11.50 -22.04 -2.56
CA GLN A 138 -10.53 -23.08 -2.29
C GLN A 138 -9.78 -22.75 -0.99
N PRO A 139 -10.46 -22.73 0.18
CA PRO A 139 -9.89 -22.23 1.43
C PRO A 139 -8.63 -22.99 1.86
N ASP A 140 -8.51 -24.28 1.51
CA ASP A 140 -7.36 -25.12 1.84
C ASP A 140 -6.25 -25.11 0.77
N LEU A 141 -6.30 -24.20 -0.21
CA LEU A 141 -5.30 -24.13 -1.29
C LEU A 141 -3.86 -24.00 -0.79
N LEU A 142 -3.66 -23.30 0.33
CA LEU A 142 -2.35 -23.05 0.95
C LEU A 142 -2.09 -23.95 2.17
N LEU A 143 -3.01 -24.85 2.51
CA LEU A 143 -2.89 -25.73 3.67
C LEU A 143 -1.61 -26.58 3.64
N PRO A 144 -1.21 -27.22 2.51
CA PRO A 144 0.00 -28.03 2.48
C PRO A 144 1.26 -27.24 2.89
N GLU A 145 1.38 -26.00 2.43
CA GLU A 145 2.52 -25.14 2.73
C GLU A 145 2.48 -24.61 4.16
N LEU A 146 1.29 -24.27 4.68
CA LEU A 146 1.10 -23.86 6.08
C LEU A 146 1.46 -25.00 7.06
N VAL A 147 1.11 -26.25 6.72
CA VAL A 147 1.50 -27.45 7.48
C VAL A 147 3.00 -27.70 7.39
N ALA A 148 3.59 -27.60 6.19
CA ALA A 148 5.03 -27.78 6.00
C ALA A 148 5.85 -26.76 6.81
N ALA A 149 5.34 -25.54 6.96
CA ALA A 149 5.93 -24.48 7.77
C ALA A 149 5.63 -24.60 9.28
N ARG A 150 4.86 -25.61 9.70
CA ARG A 150 4.40 -25.81 11.08
C ARG A 150 3.61 -24.62 11.65
N ILE A 151 2.90 -23.90 10.78
CA ILE A 151 1.92 -22.88 11.20
C ILE A 151 0.63 -23.59 11.64
N LEU A 152 0.25 -24.63 10.89
CA LEU A 152 -0.90 -25.48 11.18
C LEU A 152 -0.47 -26.93 11.41
N GLN A 153 -1.32 -27.66 12.13
CA GLN A 153 -1.26 -29.11 12.27
C GLN A 153 -1.74 -29.80 10.98
N PRO A 154 -1.43 -31.10 10.76
CA PRO A 154 -1.85 -31.82 9.56
C PRO A 154 -3.35 -31.84 9.29
N ASP A 155 -4.18 -31.65 10.31
CA ASP A 155 -5.64 -31.54 10.19
C ASP A 155 -6.13 -30.11 9.89
N GLY A 156 -5.21 -29.15 9.72
CA GLY A 156 -5.49 -27.75 9.44
C GLY A 156 -5.88 -26.90 10.65
N SER A 157 -5.81 -27.46 11.86
CA SER A 157 -6.01 -26.74 13.11
C SER A 157 -4.73 -26.07 13.61
N LYS A 158 -4.87 -25.07 14.47
CA LYS A 158 -3.74 -24.56 15.26
C LYS A 158 -3.44 -25.46 16.45
N ASP A 159 -2.17 -25.50 16.82
CA ASP A 159 -1.74 -26.12 18.06
C ASP A 159 -2.12 -25.25 19.26
N ALA A 160 -3.21 -25.60 19.94
CA ALA A 160 -3.66 -24.91 21.15
C ALA A 160 -2.67 -25.02 22.33
N SER A 161 -1.70 -25.95 22.25
CA SER A 161 -0.66 -26.14 23.27
C SER A 161 0.65 -25.40 22.97
N ALA A 162 0.75 -24.76 21.79
CA ALA A 162 1.95 -24.03 21.41
C ALA A 162 2.21 -22.85 22.37
N PRO A 163 3.49 -22.58 22.70
CA PRO A 163 3.82 -21.43 23.52
C PRO A 163 3.43 -20.13 22.81
N TYR A 164 3.06 -19.11 23.58
CA TYR A 164 2.79 -17.79 23.04
C TYR A 164 4.02 -17.27 22.27
N GLU A 165 3.79 -16.90 21.01
CA GLU A 165 4.78 -16.30 20.14
C GLU A 165 4.32 -14.88 19.79
N PRO A 166 5.22 -13.87 19.78
CA PRO A 166 4.85 -12.53 19.34
C PRO A 166 4.30 -12.55 17.92
N TYR A 167 3.21 -11.81 17.68
CA TYR A 167 2.54 -11.77 16.37
C TYR A 167 3.51 -11.45 15.23
N THR A 168 4.51 -10.60 15.46
CA THR A 168 5.52 -10.26 14.44
C THR A 168 6.31 -11.46 13.93
N ILE A 169 6.59 -12.44 14.78
CA ILE A 169 7.29 -13.66 14.41
C ILE A 169 6.36 -14.60 13.63
N THR A 170 5.13 -14.79 14.11
CA THR A 170 4.13 -15.62 13.43
C THR A 170 3.80 -15.04 12.04
N TYR A 171 3.64 -13.73 11.94
CA TYR A 171 3.36 -13.02 10.68
C TYR A 171 4.52 -13.18 9.69
N LYS A 172 5.77 -13.02 10.14
CA LYS A 172 6.96 -13.25 9.30
C LYS A 172 7.01 -14.70 8.79
N ARG A 173 6.65 -15.68 9.63
CA ARG A 173 6.58 -17.09 9.22
C ARG A 173 5.54 -17.30 8.13
N THR A 174 4.33 -16.76 8.29
CA THR A 174 3.25 -16.87 7.30
C THR A 174 3.60 -16.13 6.00
N LEU A 175 4.15 -14.92 6.07
CA LEU A 175 4.61 -14.18 4.89
C LEU A 175 5.73 -14.90 4.14
N SER A 176 6.61 -15.63 4.83
CA SER A 176 7.64 -16.47 4.20
C SER A 176 7.04 -17.64 3.40
N VAL A 177 5.91 -18.20 3.85
CA VAL A 177 5.16 -19.21 3.10
C VAL A 177 4.61 -18.62 1.80
N ILE A 178 3.96 -17.45 1.88
CA ILE A 178 3.44 -16.74 0.71
C ILE A 178 4.58 -16.39 -0.27
N GLU A 179 5.67 -15.84 0.25
CA GLU A 179 6.87 -15.50 -0.53
C GLU A 179 7.38 -16.70 -1.33
N THR A 180 7.58 -17.83 -0.65
CA THR A 180 8.09 -19.07 -1.27
C THR A 180 7.09 -19.66 -2.27
N ARG A 181 5.80 -19.71 -1.91
CA ARG A 181 4.76 -20.35 -2.73
C ARG A 181 4.52 -19.65 -4.07
N PHE A 182 4.66 -18.33 -4.08
CA PHE A 182 4.36 -17.51 -5.25
C PHE A 182 5.61 -16.96 -5.95
N GLY A 183 6.79 -17.16 -5.34
CA GLY A 183 8.04 -16.58 -5.83
C GLY A 183 8.02 -15.04 -5.74
N LEU A 184 7.34 -14.50 -4.73
CA LEU A 184 7.27 -13.06 -4.50
C LEU A 184 8.58 -12.58 -3.88
N SER A 185 8.93 -11.33 -4.17
CA SER A 185 9.97 -10.61 -3.44
C SER A 185 9.73 -9.12 -3.64
N LEU A 186 9.69 -8.37 -2.55
CA LEU A 186 9.51 -6.92 -2.59
C LEU A 186 10.48 -6.30 -1.59
N PRO A 187 11.69 -5.89 -2.02
CA PRO A 187 12.62 -5.21 -1.13
C PRO A 187 11.99 -3.96 -0.52
N ARG A 188 12.21 -3.71 0.78
CA ARG A 188 11.71 -2.52 1.48
C ARG A 188 12.11 -1.21 0.76
N THR A 189 13.31 -1.18 0.18
CA THR A 189 13.83 -0.04 -0.57
C THR A 189 13.00 0.28 -1.81
N CYS A 190 12.30 -0.69 -2.42
CA CYS A 190 11.40 -0.43 -3.55
C CYS A 190 10.24 0.49 -3.17
N LEU A 191 9.69 0.38 -1.95
CA LEU A 191 8.65 1.31 -1.48
C LEU A 191 9.25 2.58 -0.91
N ALA A 192 10.23 2.44 0.00
CA ALA A 192 10.76 3.53 0.80
C ALA A 192 11.57 4.54 -0.03
N GLU A 193 12.39 4.06 -0.96
CA GLU A 193 13.33 4.87 -1.73
C GLU A 193 12.95 4.95 -3.22
N GLY A 194 12.15 3.99 -3.70
CA GLY A 194 11.75 3.92 -5.10
C GLY A 194 10.95 5.15 -5.54
N ARG A 195 11.31 5.70 -6.70
CA ARG A 195 10.44 6.66 -7.40
C ARG A 195 9.53 5.86 -8.32
N LEU A 196 8.23 5.89 -8.05
CA LEU A 196 7.23 5.06 -8.72
C LEU A 196 6.13 5.96 -9.31
N PRO A 197 5.62 5.68 -10.52
CA PRO A 197 4.43 6.35 -11.03
C PRO A 197 3.26 6.17 -10.07
N ALA A 198 2.45 7.21 -9.91
CA ALA A 198 1.23 7.15 -9.12
C ALA A 198 -0.02 7.41 -9.97
N TYR A 199 -1.14 6.86 -9.52
CA TYR A 199 -2.44 6.98 -10.18
C TYR A 199 -3.51 7.28 -9.14
N ALA A 200 -4.41 8.21 -9.46
CA ALA A 200 -5.67 8.33 -8.74
C ALA A 200 -6.55 7.14 -9.11
N VAL A 201 -6.95 6.35 -8.11
CA VAL A 201 -7.87 5.21 -8.30
C VAL A 201 -9.26 5.47 -7.71
N ARG A 202 -9.37 6.54 -6.92
CA ARG A 202 -10.63 7.04 -6.38
C ARG A 202 -10.56 8.56 -6.17
N GLY A 203 -11.69 9.23 -6.39
CA GLY A 203 -11.78 10.67 -6.23
C GLY A 203 -11.00 11.43 -7.32
N THR A 204 -10.60 12.65 -7.01
CA THR A 204 -9.87 13.53 -7.95
C THR A 204 -8.76 14.30 -7.21
N PRO A 205 -7.78 13.60 -6.61
CA PRO A 205 -6.61 14.25 -6.03
C PRO A 205 -5.85 15.06 -7.09
N ASP A 206 -5.08 16.06 -6.66
CA ASP A 206 -4.25 16.84 -7.59
C ASP A 206 -3.01 16.03 -7.97
N MET A 207 -3.13 15.24 -9.04
CA MET A 207 -2.06 14.38 -9.54
C MET A 207 -0.90 15.15 -10.19
N ARG A 208 -0.91 16.49 -10.16
CA ARG A 208 0.21 17.30 -10.61
C ARG A 208 1.19 17.48 -9.47
N THR A 209 2.38 16.92 -9.63
CA THR A 209 3.57 17.24 -8.83
C THR A 209 4.12 18.64 -9.17
N ARG A 210 3.24 19.64 -9.36
CA ARG A 210 3.71 21.00 -9.60
C ARG A 210 4.15 21.58 -8.28
N ARG A 211 5.41 22.05 -8.25
CA ARG A 211 5.84 23.03 -7.25
C ARG A 211 4.79 24.13 -7.18
N GLU A 212 4.30 24.38 -5.98
CA GLU A 212 3.38 25.49 -5.76
C GLU A 212 4.05 26.79 -6.25
N PRO A 213 3.34 27.72 -6.92
CA PRO A 213 3.96 28.91 -7.51
C PRO A 213 4.72 29.76 -6.49
N ASP A 214 4.27 29.74 -5.23
CA ASP A 214 4.82 30.47 -4.08
C ASP A 214 5.77 29.60 -3.23
N TYR A 215 6.13 28.40 -3.68
CA TYR A 215 6.96 27.45 -2.93
C TYR A 215 8.25 28.06 -2.39
N TYR A 216 9.02 28.73 -3.26
CA TYR A 216 10.29 29.34 -2.88
C TYR A 216 10.12 30.52 -1.93
N GLU A 217 9.04 31.28 -2.10
CA GLU A 217 8.72 32.43 -1.27
C GLU A 217 8.39 31.98 0.15
N ILE A 218 7.52 30.98 0.29
CA ILE A 218 7.14 30.44 1.59
C ILE A 218 8.31 29.69 2.24
N ARG A 219 9.12 28.96 1.47
CA ARG A 219 10.32 28.29 1.98
C ARG A 219 11.35 29.30 2.51
N ALA A 220 11.59 30.38 1.76
CA ALA A 220 12.48 31.44 2.20
C ALA A 220 11.96 32.12 3.47
N TRP A 221 10.66 32.40 3.53
CA TRP A 221 10.00 32.95 4.71
C TRP A 221 10.09 32.00 5.92
N ALA A 222 9.79 30.72 5.75
CA ALA A 222 9.85 29.71 6.81
C ALA A 222 11.27 29.60 7.37
N THR A 223 12.28 29.56 6.49
CA THR A 223 13.71 29.57 6.86
C THR A 223 14.07 30.83 7.66
N ALA A 224 13.64 32.01 7.20
CA ALA A 224 13.90 33.27 7.89
C ALA A 224 13.22 33.36 9.27
N ASN A 225 12.12 32.62 9.47
CA ASN A 225 11.38 32.56 10.73
C ASN A 225 11.72 31.33 11.58
N GLY A 226 12.79 30.60 11.24
CA GLY A 226 13.26 29.44 12.01
C GLY A 226 12.29 28.25 12.01
N MET A 227 11.35 28.20 11.07
CA MET A 227 10.44 27.06 10.93
C MET A 227 11.12 25.95 10.13
N THR A 228 11.21 24.75 10.73
CA THR A 228 11.75 23.56 10.07
C THR A 228 10.62 22.61 9.69
N TYR A 229 10.72 22.04 8.49
CA TYR A 229 9.82 21.00 8.01
C TYR A 229 10.56 20.07 7.06
N ALA A 230 10.02 18.87 6.84
CA ALA A 230 10.55 17.95 5.84
C ALA A 230 10.32 18.55 4.43
N ASP A 231 11.39 19.09 3.86
CA ASP A 231 11.38 19.69 2.52
C ASP A 231 11.51 18.60 1.46
N ASN A 232 10.42 18.36 0.73
CA ASN A 232 10.37 17.44 -0.40
C ASN A 232 10.52 18.14 -1.77
N GLY A 233 10.76 19.46 -1.76
CA GLY A 233 10.98 20.26 -2.95
C GLY A 233 9.74 20.51 -3.81
N THR A 234 8.55 20.10 -3.36
CA THR A 234 7.31 20.13 -4.16
C THR A 234 6.15 20.81 -3.46
N CYS A 235 5.95 20.61 -2.16
CA CYS A 235 4.84 21.22 -1.43
C CYS A 235 5.24 21.85 -0.10
N VAL A 236 4.47 22.86 0.31
CA VAL A 236 4.60 23.49 1.63
C VAL A 236 3.55 22.90 2.56
N PRO A 237 3.92 22.41 3.76
CA PRO A 237 2.95 21.89 4.72
C PRO A 237 1.82 22.89 5.02
N PRO A 238 0.56 22.44 5.17
CA PRO A 238 -0.59 23.34 5.37
C PRO A 238 -0.42 24.32 6.53
N GLU A 239 0.25 23.89 7.60
CA GLU A 239 0.52 24.71 8.80
C GLU A 239 1.49 25.87 8.50
N ILE A 240 2.56 25.61 7.74
CA ILE A 240 3.54 26.62 7.32
C ILE A 240 2.90 27.62 6.36
N ARG A 241 2.05 27.13 5.44
CA ARG A 241 1.28 27.97 4.51
C ARG A 241 0.31 28.89 5.24
N LYS A 242 -0.45 28.38 6.22
CA LYS A 242 -1.34 29.21 7.05
C LYS A 242 -0.55 30.27 7.83
N ALA A 243 0.64 29.92 8.34
CA ALA A 243 1.50 30.85 9.06
C ALA A 243 2.03 31.97 8.14
N PHE A 244 2.49 31.60 6.94
CA PHE A 244 2.91 32.55 5.90
C PHE A 244 1.78 33.50 5.52
N GLN A 245 0.59 32.98 5.19
CA GLN A 245 -0.58 33.80 4.84
C GLN A 245 -0.92 34.80 5.95
N ARG A 246 -0.96 34.36 7.22
CA ARG A 246 -1.21 35.25 8.36
C ARG A 246 -0.16 36.34 8.51
N ALA A 247 1.10 36.06 8.18
CA ALA A 247 2.18 37.04 8.23
C ALA A 247 2.07 38.06 7.08
N SER A 248 1.78 37.60 5.86
CA SER A 248 1.63 38.47 4.69
C SER A 248 0.43 39.42 4.84
N TYR A 249 -0.72 38.94 5.36
CA TYR A 249 -1.88 39.80 5.62
C TYR A 249 -1.65 40.86 6.72
N ARG A 250 -0.64 40.71 7.58
CA ARG A 250 -0.30 41.71 8.60
C ARG A 250 0.64 42.80 8.10
N GLN A 251 1.27 42.63 6.94
CA GLN A 251 2.15 43.63 6.35
C GLN A 251 1.39 44.66 5.49
N ASP A 252 0.15 44.36 5.12
CA ASP A 252 -0.73 45.21 4.30
C ASP A 252 -1.70 46.10 5.14
N LEU A 253 -1.50 46.18 6.46
CA LEU A 253 -2.23 47.05 7.41
C LEU A 253 -1.26 48.04 8.08
#